data_AF-R5L1N2-F1
#
_entry.id   AF-R5L1N2-F1
#
_cell.length_a   1.000
_cell.length_b   1.000
_cell.length_c   1.000
_cell.angle_alpha   90.00
_cell.angle_beta   90.00
_cell.angle_gamma   90.00
#
_symmetry.space_group_name_H-M   'P 1'
#
loop_
_entity.id
_entity.type
_entity.pdbx_description
1 polymer ?
#
loop_
_entity_poly.entity_id
_entity_poly.type
_entity_poly.pdbx_seq_one_letter_code
_entity_poly.pdbx_strand_id
1 'polypeptide(L)'
;MKLSKWFVSASAILISAAVAAVSLTACKKDDQPVSDPQYLQKVSEYTYFKNTTDSAIPEYNTYHHVHDFLDACQVENGNAVSPEGKIRKVLFVGFDGMRIDALPYVLDGSGNAKTGVSGIGELMKTGGLYVAYCGGETGTDTEQTTSTSASWTSHFTGVWGSKHGIKTNDDAKNLEYKSYMLEFAEKGLDTSLAFDWDQLFDVNFAEEVKYVMQNDLPMHFCDIDRTKADKLKKTNAQTLELYNYVAPETPSSSSPYDTGMRDYILQRMEAGDDIICGIFHNIDSAGHSYGFGESTEYTGAVINCDMYAYSILQAVSEREQNYNEEWLVVFANDHGGLGTGHGEQTLEERTTWIATNIPFDEKYYSQGYDGFNPNKQ
;
A
#
# COMPACT_ATOMS: atom_id res chain seq x y z
N MET A 1 -42.90 23.96 58.87
CA MET A 1 -43.89 24.02 57.77
C MET A 1 -43.14 24.42 56.50
N LYS A 2 -43.42 23.77 55.36
CA LYS A 2 -42.67 23.72 54.06
C LYS A 2 -41.71 22.52 54.00
N LEU A 3 -42.12 21.39 53.41
CA LEU A 3 -42.31 21.02 51.99
C LEU A 3 -41.00 20.73 51.23
N SER A 4 -41.12 19.73 50.38
CA SER A 4 -40.15 18.73 49.94
C SER A 4 -39.55 18.95 48.54
N LYS A 5 -38.50 18.14 48.28
CA LYS A 5 -37.90 17.73 46.99
C LYS A 5 -36.95 18.78 46.36
N TRP A 6 -35.71 18.38 46.09
CA TRP A 6 -35.29 17.82 44.79
C TRP A 6 -33.83 17.34 44.85
N PHE A 7 -33.53 16.33 44.04
CA PHE A 7 -32.24 15.68 43.81
C PHE A 7 -31.19 16.65 43.23
N VAL A 8 -29.91 16.44 43.56
CA VAL A 8 -28.80 16.77 42.65
C VAL A 8 -27.93 15.52 42.53
N SER A 9 -28.02 14.90 41.36
CA SER A 9 -27.20 13.78 40.89
C SER A 9 -25.85 14.29 40.37
N ALA A 10 -24.84 13.44 40.47
CA ALA A 10 -23.51 13.60 39.92
C ALA A 10 -23.53 13.93 38.42
N SER A 11 -22.61 14.80 38.01
CA SER A 11 -22.25 15.04 36.61
C SER A 11 -20.72 14.98 36.48
N ALA A 12 -20.22 13.81 36.13
CA ALA A 12 -18.95 13.61 35.45
C ALA A 12 -19.07 12.29 34.69
N ILE A 13 -18.46 12.25 33.49
CA ILE A 13 -18.24 11.10 32.60
C ILE A 13 -19.28 10.94 31.46
N LEU A 14 -18.71 10.75 30.26
CA LEU A 14 -19.26 10.34 28.95
C LEU A 14 -19.53 11.46 27.93
N ILE A 15 -18.51 11.78 27.14
CA ILE A 15 -18.71 12.08 25.72
C ILE A 15 -18.14 10.88 24.96
N SER A 16 -19.03 9.96 24.62
CA SER A 16 -18.78 8.78 23.79
C SER A 16 -19.68 8.87 22.57
N ALA A 17 -19.05 8.72 21.40
CA ALA A 17 -19.57 8.22 20.13
C ALA A 17 -20.98 8.69 19.70
N ALA A 18 -21.00 9.60 18.73
CA ALA A 18 -22.12 9.75 17.81
C ALA A 18 -21.59 10.21 16.44
N VAL A 19 -21.02 9.29 15.65
CA VAL A 19 -21.04 9.44 14.19
C VAL A 19 -22.43 8.98 13.76
N ALA A 20 -23.33 9.95 13.62
CA ALA A 20 -24.65 9.71 13.06
C ALA A 20 -24.48 9.36 11.59
N ALA A 21 -25.10 8.25 11.18
CA ALA A 21 -25.25 7.82 9.81
C ALA A 21 -25.70 9.00 8.93
N VAL A 22 -24.80 9.48 8.08
CA VAL A 22 -25.19 10.33 6.96
C VAL A 22 -25.86 9.40 5.97
N SER A 23 -27.18 9.56 5.85
CA SER A 23 -27.95 8.97 4.77
C SER A 23 -27.28 9.33 3.44
N LEU A 24 -26.81 8.33 2.71
CA LEU A 24 -26.46 8.40 1.29
C LEU A 24 -27.71 8.85 0.52
N THR A 25 -27.92 10.16 0.42
CA THR A 25 -28.59 10.71 -0.75
C THR A 25 -27.72 10.32 -1.92
N ALA A 26 -28.24 9.43 -2.78
CA ALA A 26 -27.62 9.10 -4.05
C ALA A 26 -27.28 10.40 -4.79
N CYS A 27 -26.01 10.79 -4.77
CA CYS A 27 -25.49 11.77 -5.71
C CYS A 27 -25.82 11.23 -7.10
N LYS A 28 -26.45 12.07 -7.91
CA LYS A 28 -26.77 11.72 -9.30
C LYS A 28 -25.45 11.34 -9.98
N LYS A 29 -25.47 10.27 -10.78
CA LYS A 29 -24.36 9.86 -11.65
C LYS A 29 -23.82 10.98 -12.57
N ASP A 30 -24.52 12.11 -12.67
CA ASP A 30 -24.21 13.23 -13.56
C ASP A 30 -23.15 14.23 -13.03
N ASP A 31 -22.68 14.10 -11.77
CA ASP A 31 -21.70 15.02 -11.15
C ASP A 31 -20.29 14.42 -10.99
N GLN A 32 -20.02 13.22 -11.54
CA GLN A 32 -18.66 12.66 -11.49
C GLN A 32 -17.74 13.45 -12.43
N PRO A 33 -16.52 13.83 -11.99
CA PRO A 33 -15.60 14.55 -12.85
C PRO A 33 -15.24 13.70 -14.06
N VAL A 34 -15.00 14.35 -15.19
CA VAL A 34 -14.58 13.68 -16.43
C VAL A 34 -13.06 13.65 -16.47
N SER A 35 -12.51 12.48 -16.77
CA SER A 35 -11.06 12.29 -16.94
C SER A 35 -10.49 13.30 -17.94
N ASP A 36 -9.35 13.88 -17.60
CA ASP A 36 -8.65 14.81 -18.48
C ASP A 36 -7.94 14.04 -19.62
N PRO A 37 -8.34 14.23 -20.89
CA PRO A 37 -7.69 13.56 -22.01
C PRO A 37 -6.21 13.95 -22.20
N GLN A 38 -5.74 15.02 -21.55
CA GLN A 38 -4.34 15.45 -21.58
C GLN A 38 -3.56 14.99 -20.33
N TYR A 39 -4.14 14.15 -19.48
CA TYR A 39 -3.51 13.77 -18.20
C TYR A 39 -2.10 13.19 -18.37
N LEU A 40 -1.92 12.22 -19.28
CA LEU A 40 -0.59 11.64 -19.55
C LEU A 40 0.40 12.66 -20.12
N GLN A 41 -0.08 13.62 -20.92
CA GLN A 41 0.76 14.69 -21.43
C GLN A 41 1.27 15.55 -20.27
N LYS A 42 0.42 15.90 -19.31
CA LYS A 42 0.81 16.65 -18.10
C LYS A 42 1.80 15.85 -17.25
N VAL A 43 1.56 14.56 -17.04
CA VAL A 43 2.51 13.68 -16.34
C VAL A 43 3.86 13.65 -17.03
N SER A 44 3.88 13.65 -18.36
CA SER A 44 5.12 13.67 -19.17
C SER A 44 5.91 14.98 -19.05
N GLU A 45 5.35 16.05 -18.48
CA GLU A 45 6.08 17.30 -18.24
C GLU A 45 7.01 17.20 -17.02
N TYR A 46 6.76 16.23 -16.13
CA TYR A 46 7.62 15.98 -14.98
C TYR A 46 8.97 15.39 -15.39
N THR A 47 10.06 15.94 -14.85
CA THR A 47 11.43 15.63 -15.30
C THR A 47 12.18 14.65 -14.39
N TYR A 48 11.52 14.16 -13.34
CA TYR A 48 12.12 13.26 -12.36
C TYR A 48 12.03 11.77 -12.71
N PHE A 49 11.20 11.40 -13.68
CA PHE A 49 11.00 10.00 -14.08
C PHE A 49 12.18 9.46 -14.90
N LYS A 50 12.49 8.17 -14.70
CA LYS A 50 13.52 7.43 -15.46
C LYS A 50 12.98 6.81 -16.76
N ASN A 51 11.67 6.64 -16.84
CA ASN A 51 10.95 6.21 -18.03
C ASN A 51 9.95 7.30 -18.46
N THR A 52 9.20 7.02 -19.50
CA THR A 52 8.17 7.88 -20.08
C THR A 52 6.80 7.21 -19.96
N THR A 53 5.71 7.95 -20.16
CA THR A 53 4.36 7.35 -20.04
C THR A 53 4.10 6.23 -21.05
N ASP A 54 4.76 6.22 -22.21
CA ASP A 54 4.69 5.13 -23.20
C ASP A 54 5.43 3.85 -22.77
N SER A 55 6.35 3.98 -21.81
CA SER A 55 7.13 2.90 -21.21
C SER A 55 6.78 2.70 -19.74
N ALA A 56 5.54 3.05 -19.36
CA ALA A 56 5.02 2.86 -18.01
C ALA A 56 5.16 1.39 -17.55
N ILE A 57 5.53 1.19 -16.29
CA ILE A 57 5.74 -0.14 -15.73
C ILE A 57 4.39 -0.69 -15.25
N PRO A 58 3.93 -1.86 -15.73
CA PRO A 58 2.80 -2.56 -15.12
C PRO A 58 3.09 -2.83 -13.64
N GLU A 59 2.18 -2.46 -12.73
CA GLU A 59 2.44 -2.49 -11.28
C GLU A 59 2.87 -3.88 -10.76
N TYR A 60 2.36 -4.95 -11.40
CA TYR A 60 2.71 -6.32 -11.06
C TYR A 60 4.22 -6.63 -11.22
N ASN A 61 4.98 -5.84 -11.99
CA ASN A 61 6.42 -6.03 -12.11
C ASN A 61 7.18 -5.72 -10.82
N THR A 62 6.54 -5.14 -9.80
CA THR A 62 7.09 -5.06 -8.44
C THR A 62 7.50 -6.46 -7.93
N TYR A 63 6.64 -7.46 -8.12
CA TYR A 63 6.94 -8.85 -7.78
C TYR A 63 8.23 -9.32 -8.48
N HIS A 64 8.33 -9.08 -9.79
CA HIS A 64 9.51 -9.53 -10.55
C HIS A 64 10.79 -8.80 -10.13
N HIS A 65 10.69 -7.53 -9.74
CA HIS A 65 11.83 -6.76 -9.21
C HIS A 65 12.32 -7.30 -7.86
N VAL A 66 11.39 -7.70 -6.98
CA VAL A 66 11.73 -8.40 -5.73
C VAL A 66 12.43 -9.73 -6.01
N HIS A 67 11.92 -10.50 -6.98
CA HIS A 67 12.52 -11.77 -7.38
C HIS A 67 13.92 -11.62 -7.99
N ASP A 68 14.13 -10.66 -8.88
CA ASP A 68 15.46 -10.36 -9.44
C ASP A 68 16.50 -10.08 -8.33
N PHE A 69 16.07 -9.48 -7.21
CA PHE A 69 16.93 -9.20 -6.07
C PHE A 69 17.14 -10.43 -5.16
N LEU A 70 16.10 -11.17 -4.82
CA LEU A 70 16.16 -12.25 -3.82
C LEU A 70 16.48 -13.63 -4.41
N ASP A 71 16.15 -13.93 -5.66
CA ASP A 71 16.37 -15.27 -6.24
C ASP A 71 17.87 -15.59 -6.48
N ALA A 72 18.73 -14.57 -6.42
CA ALA A 72 20.17 -14.77 -6.40
C ALA A 72 20.71 -15.29 -5.06
N CYS A 73 19.91 -15.24 -3.99
CA CYS A 73 20.31 -15.63 -2.64
C CYS A 73 20.15 -17.12 -2.36
N GLN A 74 20.90 -17.61 -1.37
CA GLN A 74 20.62 -18.87 -0.67
C GLN A 74 20.03 -18.56 0.71
N VAL A 75 19.10 -19.40 1.17
CA VAL A 75 18.61 -19.28 2.54
C VAL A 75 19.55 -20.01 3.49
N GLU A 76 20.22 -19.24 4.35
CA GLU A 76 21.15 -19.77 5.36
C GLU A 76 20.77 -19.23 6.74
N ASN A 77 20.55 -20.13 7.70
CA ASN A 77 20.15 -19.78 9.07
C ASN A 77 18.98 -18.78 9.13
N GLY A 78 17.97 -18.96 8.27
CA GLY A 78 16.78 -18.10 8.21
C GLY A 78 17.03 -16.72 7.56
N ASN A 79 18.10 -16.54 6.79
CA ASN A 79 18.39 -15.27 6.12
C ASN A 79 18.63 -15.49 4.63
N ALA A 80 18.23 -14.53 3.79
CA ALA A 80 18.58 -14.51 2.37
C ALA A 80 20.02 -14.01 2.18
N VAL A 81 20.97 -14.91 1.94
CA VAL A 81 22.40 -14.57 1.80
C VAL A 81 22.78 -14.47 0.31
N SER A 82 23.26 -13.30 -0.11
CA SER A 82 23.72 -13.04 -1.48
C SER A 82 25.02 -13.80 -1.80
N PRO A 83 25.39 -13.95 -3.09
CA PRO A 83 26.68 -14.54 -3.48
C PRO A 83 27.90 -13.82 -2.88
N GLU A 84 27.78 -12.52 -2.59
CA GLU A 84 28.79 -11.69 -1.96
C GLU A 84 28.79 -11.79 -0.41
N GLY A 85 27.88 -12.58 0.16
CA GLY A 85 27.75 -12.77 1.62
C GLY A 85 26.98 -11.65 2.33
N LYS A 86 26.18 -10.86 1.60
CA LYS A 86 25.26 -9.87 2.18
C LYS A 86 23.95 -10.51 2.61
N ILE A 87 23.36 -10.00 3.69
CA ILE A 87 21.99 -10.40 4.06
C ILE A 87 21.03 -9.48 3.30
N ARG A 88 20.32 -10.02 2.30
CA ARG A 88 19.36 -9.25 1.51
C ARG A 88 18.03 -9.14 2.23
N LYS A 89 17.51 -7.92 2.28
CA LYS A 89 16.23 -7.55 2.90
C LYS A 89 15.37 -6.78 1.90
N VAL A 90 14.05 -6.89 2.02
CA VAL A 90 13.10 -6.18 1.16
C VAL A 90 12.15 -5.34 2.02
N LEU A 91 12.01 -4.08 1.65
CA LEU A 91 11.00 -3.17 2.18
C LEU A 91 10.07 -2.74 1.05
N PHE A 92 8.78 -2.98 1.21
CA PHE A 92 7.72 -2.40 0.38
C PHE A 92 6.86 -1.45 1.21
N VAL A 93 6.72 -0.20 0.79
CA VAL A 93 5.80 0.77 1.41
C VAL A 93 4.77 1.25 0.39
N GLY A 94 3.51 0.92 0.63
CA GLY A 94 2.37 1.35 -0.19
C GLY A 94 1.89 2.75 0.20
N PHE A 95 1.50 3.56 -0.79
CA PHE A 95 0.87 4.87 -0.63
C PHE A 95 -0.53 4.82 -1.26
N ASP A 96 -1.51 4.29 -0.54
CA ASP A 96 -2.85 3.99 -1.05
C ASP A 96 -3.54 5.24 -1.62
N GLY A 97 -4.01 5.16 -2.86
CA GLY A 97 -4.72 6.24 -3.55
C GLY A 97 -3.87 7.47 -3.89
N MET A 98 -2.53 7.42 -3.78
CA MET A 98 -1.66 8.56 -4.08
C MET A 98 -1.50 8.77 -5.60
N ARG A 99 -2.24 9.75 -6.15
CA ARG A 99 -2.11 10.19 -7.53
C ARG A 99 -0.69 10.63 -7.85
N ILE A 100 -0.23 10.26 -9.04
CA ILE A 100 1.09 10.62 -9.55
C ILE A 100 1.32 12.14 -9.62
N ASP A 101 0.28 12.93 -9.88
CA ASP A 101 0.36 14.40 -9.92
C ASP A 101 0.42 15.06 -8.52
N ALA A 102 0.44 14.27 -7.45
CA ALA A 102 0.75 14.72 -6.09
C ALA A 102 2.26 14.72 -5.77
N LEU A 103 3.09 14.07 -6.60
CA LEU A 103 4.55 14.03 -6.43
C LEU A 103 5.22 15.43 -6.31
N PRO A 104 4.76 16.49 -7.02
CA PRO A 104 5.33 17.84 -6.84
C PRO A 104 5.24 18.39 -5.41
N TYR A 105 4.29 17.91 -4.59
CA TYR A 105 4.18 18.32 -3.19
C TYR A 105 5.31 17.79 -2.30
N VAL A 106 6.03 16.79 -2.79
CA VAL A 106 7.15 16.16 -2.08
C VAL A 106 8.49 16.29 -2.81
N LEU A 107 8.48 16.60 -4.12
CA LEU A 107 9.69 16.70 -4.95
C LEU A 107 10.03 18.12 -5.43
N ASP A 108 9.06 18.96 -5.80
CA ASP A 108 9.32 20.19 -6.59
C ASP A 108 9.28 21.47 -5.76
N GLY A 109 10.13 21.54 -4.73
CA GLY A 109 10.37 22.76 -3.96
C GLY A 109 9.12 23.32 -3.27
N SER A 110 8.09 22.51 -3.06
CA SER A 110 6.92 22.73 -2.22
C SER A 110 6.80 21.60 -1.19
N GLY A 111 6.01 21.76 -0.12
CA GLY A 111 5.90 20.76 0.96
C GLY A 111 7.26 20.26 1.48
N ASN A 112 7.48 18.94 1.42
CA ASN A 112 8.68 18.25 1.93
C ASN A 112 9.98 18.60 1.18
N ALA A 113 9.90 18.91 -0.11
CA ALA A 113 11.08 19.27 -0.89
C ALA A 113 11.78 20.55 -0.37
N LYS A 114 11.07 21.42 0.37
CA LYS A 114 11.67 22.60 1.02
C LYS A 114 12.41 22.28 2.31
N THR A 115 12.04 21.20 2.99
CA THR A 115 12.63 20.81 4.29
C THR A 115 13.80 19.86 4.12
N GLY A 116 13.91 19.19 2.97
CA GLY A 116 14.90 18.14 2.70
C GLY A 116 14.51 16.79 3.29
N VAL A 117 13.27 16.65 3.77
CA VAL A 117 12.73 15.44 4.41
C VAL A 117 11.72 14.82 3.45
N SER A 118 12.19 14.08 2.45
CA SER A 118 11.32 13.36 1.51
C SER A 118 11.82 11.95 1.27
N GLY A 119 10.98 10.95 1.55
CA GLY A 119 11.30 9.54 1.36
C GLY A 119 11.42 9.20 -0.13
N ILE A 120 10.41 9.58 -0.91
CA ILE A 120 10.41 9.39 -2.37
C ILE A 120 11.59 10.16 -3.00
N GLY A 121 11.81 11.40 -2.56
CA GLY A 121 12.92 12.23 -3.03
C GLY A 121 14.31 11.68 -2.69
N GLU A 122 14.47 10.98 -1.56
CA GLU A 122 15.71 10.28 -1.22
C GLU A 122 15.89 9.03 -2.07
N LEU A 123 14.84 8.21 -2.18
CA LEU A 123 14.87 6.92 -2.85
C LEU A 123 15.20 7.04 -4.35
N MET A 124 14.64 8.06 -5.02
CA MET A 124 14.88 8.29 -6.44
C MET A 124 16.33 8.67 -6.80
N LYS A 125 17.17 9.05 -5.82
CA LYS A 125 18.57 9.46 -6.06
C LYS A 125 19.45 8.29 -6.45
N THR A 126 19.20 7.09 -5.93
CA THR A 126 20.07 5.92 -6.14
C THR A 126 19.55 4.98 -7.22
N GLY A 127 18.24 4.67 -7.21
CA GLY A 127 17.63 3.80 -8.22
C GLY A 127 16.85 4.62 -9.23
N GLY A 128 15.63 5.00 -8.87
CA GLY A 128 14.81 5.84 -9.71
C GLY A 128 13.38 6.00 -9.24
N LEU A 129 12.67 6.86 -9.95
CA LEU A 129 11.22 7.05 -9.88
C LEU A 129 10.69 6.80 -11.29
N TYR A 130 9.63 6.02 -11.39
CA TYR A 130 9.10 5.49 -12.65
C TYR A 130 7.60 5.76 -12.74
N VAL A 131 7.14 6.12 -13.93
CA VAL A 131 5.72 6.05 -14.26
C VAL A 131 5.33 4.58 -14.33
N ALA A 132 4.23 4.22 -13.68
CA ALA A 132 3.66 2.89 -13.64
C ALA A 132 2.17 2.95 -14.01
N TYR A 133 1.52 1.79 -14.08
CA TYR A 133 0.07 1.74 -14.22
C TYR A 133 -0.59 0.54 -13.54
N CYS A 134 -1.85 0.71 -13.18
CA CYS A 134 -2.72 -0.31 -12.62
C CYS A 134 -3.95 -0.59 -13.51
N GLY A 135 -4.85 -1.46 -13.03
CA GLY A 135 -6.16 -1.70 -13.64
C GLY A 135 -6.19 -2.69 -14.82
N GLY A 136 -5.07 -3.34 -15.15
CA GLY A 136 -4.99 -4.29 -16.27
C GLY A 136 -5.21 -3.65 -17.64
N GLU A 137 -5.17 -4.41 -18.74
CA GLU A 137 -5.34 -3.86 -20.08
C GLU A 137 -6.83 -3.67 -20.43
N THR A 138 -7.25 -2.43 -20.69
CA THR A 138 -8.66 -2.05 -20.85
C THR A 138 -9.32 -2.74 -22.06
N GLY A 139 -10.49 -3.33 -21.83
CA GLY A 139 -11.28 -4.06 -22.81
C GLY A 139 -10.83 -5.51 -23.02
N THR A 140 -9.90 -6.01 -22.20
CA THR A 140 -9.37 -7.37 -22.29
C THR A 140 -9.67 -8.18 -21.02
N ASP A 141 -9.33 -9.47 -21.03
CA ASP A 141 -9.54 -10.34 -19.88
C ASP A 141 -8.74 -9.92 -18.64
N THR A 142 -7.66 -9.16 -18.78
CA THR A 142 -6.83 -8.70 -17.66
C THR A 142 -7.37 -7.45 -16.98
N GLU A 143 -8.37 -6.77 -17.56
CA GLU A 143 -9.01 -5.61 -16.94
C GLU A 143 -9.52 -5.96 -15.54
N GLN A 144 -9.18 -5.09 -14.58
CA GLN A 144 -9.58 -5.12 -13.18
C GLN A 144 -9.89 -3.69 -12.72
N THR A 145 -10.66 -3.54 -11.64
CA THR A 145 -10.95 -2.21 -11.11
C THR A 145 -9.68 -1.54 -10.59
N THR A 146 -9.60 -0.22 -10.72
CA THR A 146 -8.54 0.61 -10.11
C THR A 146 -8.81 0.76 -8.61
N SER A 147 -8.68 -0.36 -7.89
CA SER A 147 -9.08 -0.48 -6.49
C SER A 147 -7.99 -1.17 -5.68
N THR A 148 -7.82 -0.70 -4.45
CA THR A 148 -6.94 -1.21 -3.39
C THR A 148 -6.56 -2.68 -3.53
N SER A 149 -7.52 -3.60 -3.41
CA SER A 149 -7.19 -5.02 -3.35
C SER A 149 -6.67 -5.59 -4.68
N ALA A 150 -7.28 -5.21 -5.80
CA ALA A 150 -6.87 -5.68 -7.12
C ALA A 150 -5.42 -5.26 -7.43
N SER A 151 -5.09 -4.00 -7.12
CA SER A 151 -3.77 -3.44 -7.36
C SER A 151 -2.71 -3.99 -6.41
N TRP A 152 -2.92 -3.95 -5.08
CA TRP A 152 -1.96 -4.52 -4.13
C TRP A 152 -1.69 -6.01 -4.39
N THR A 153 -2.73 -6.78 -4.72
CA THR A 153 -2.54 -8.19 -5.07
C THR A 153 -1.70 -8.35 -6.34
N SER A 154 -1.85 -7.45 -7.32
CA SER A 154 -1.06 -7.47 -8.54
C SER A 154 0.42 -7.19 -8.25
N HIS A 155 0.71 -6.14 -7.46
CA HIS A 155 2.07 -5.86 -6.96
C HIS A 155 2.72 -7.08 -6.30
N PHE A 156 1.94 -7.83 -5.50
CA PHE A 156 2.47 -8.92 -4.68
C PHE A 156 2.56 -10.27 -5.39
N THR A 157 1.90 -10.46 -6.54
CA THR A 157 1.78 -11.78 -7.20
C THR A 157 2.36 -11.84 -8.62
N GLY A 158 2.75 -10.70 -9.20
CA GLY A 158 3.36 -10.67 -10.53
C GLY A 158 2.38 -10.89 -11.69
N VAL A 159 1.07 -10.87 -11.42
CA VAL A 159 0.03 -11.07 -12.42
C VAL A 159 -1.16 -10.15 -12.17
N TRP A 160 -2.04 -10.02 -13.15
CA TRP A 160 -3.32 -9.32 -13.02
C TRP A 160 -4.41 -10.19 -12.38
N GLY A 161 -5.55 -9.57 -12.05
CA GLY A 161 -6.72 -10.14 -11.40
C GLY A 161 -7.35 -11.33 -12.11
N SER A 162 -7.20 -11.41 -13.43
CA SER A 162 -7.62 -12.57 -14.21
C SER A 162 -6.89 -13.86 -13.85
N LYS A 163 -5.72 -13.75 -13.20
CA LYS A 163 -4.88 -14.87 -12.78
C LYS A 163 -4.91 -15.07 -11.26
N HIS A 164 -4.64 -14.03 -10.46
CA HIS A 164 -4.61 -14.16 -9.00
C HIS A 164 -6.00 -14.22 -8.34
N GLY A 165 -7.06 -13.91 -9.10
CA GLY A 165 -8.45 -14.06 -8.68
C GLY A 165 -9.12 -12.80 -8.15
N ILE A 166 -8.38 -11.70 -7.95
CA ILE A 166 -8.95 -10.44 -7.45
C ILE A 166 -9.09 -9.42 -8.59
N LYS A 167 -10.32 -9.22 -9.07
CA LYS A 167 -10.62 -8.15 -10.03
C LYS A 167 -11.23 -6.92 -9.37
N THR A 168 -11.79 -7.08 -8.17
CA THR A 168 -12.48 -6.07 -7.36
C THR A 168 -12.19 -6.27 -5.88
N ASN A 169 -12.49 -5.26 -5.06
CA ASN A 169 -12.34 -5.32 -3.60
C ASN A 169 -13.19 -6.41 -2.90
N ASP A 170 -14.18 -6.98 -3.60
CA ASP A 170 -15.06 -8.03 -3.08
C ASP A 170 -14.57 -9.45 -3.41
N ASP A 171 -13.51 -9.58 -4.20
CA ASP A 171 -12.98 -10.88 -4.64
C ASP A 171 -11.96 -11.45 -3.64
N ALA A 172 -11.76 -12.77 -3.72
CA ALA A 172 -10.77 -13.48 -2.91
C ALA A 172 -9.64 -14.02 -3.80
N LYS A 173 -8.40 -13.83 -3.34
CA LYS A 173 -7.20 -14.34 -3.99
C LYS A 173 -7.17 -15.86 -3.96
N ASN A 174 -6.73 -16.47 -5.05
CA ASN A 174 -6.43 -17.90 -5.09
C ASN A 174 -5.00 -18.22 -4.61
N LEU A 175 -4.73 -19.49 -4.32
CA LEU A 175 -3.41 -19.96 -3.91
C LEU A 175 -2.55 -20.46 -5.08
N GLU A 176 -3.01 -20.33 -6.33
CA GLU A 176 -2.22 -20.68 -7.52
C GLU A 176 -1.10 -19.67 -7.75
N TYR A 177 -1.40 -18.38 -7.52
CA TYR A 177 -0.44 -17.28 -7.58
C TYR A 177 -0.18 -16.77 -6.17
N LYS A 178 0.92 -17.18 -5.55
CA LYS A 178 1.30 -16.80 -4.19
C LYS A 178 1.83 -15.36 -4.16
N SER A 179 1.68 -14.68 -3.02
CA SER A 179 2.44 -13.45 -2.82
C SER A 179 3.94 -13.77 -2.71
N TYR A 180 4.83 -12.85 -3.11
CA TYR A 180 6.26 -13.07 -2.89
C TYR A 180 6.56 -13.28 -1.39
N MET A 181 5.82 -12.61 -0.49
CA MET A 181 5.95 -12.83 0.96
C MET A 181 5.69 -14.29 1.33
N LEU A 182 4.60 -14.88 0.84
CA LEU A 182 4.30 -16.29 1.08
C LEU A 182 5.38 -17.22 0.48
N GLU A 183 5.81 -16.96 -0.76
CA GLU A 183 6.84 -17.78 -1.41
C GLU A 183 8.15 -17.81 -0.64
N PHE A 184 8.58 -16.67 -0.11
CA PHE A 184 9.80 -16.56 0.68
C PHE A 184 9.62 -17.06 2.11
N ALA A 185 8.43 -16.94 2.70
CA ALA A 185 8.10 -17.58 3.98
C ALA A 185 8.16 -19.11 3.90
N GLU A 186 7.72 -19.70 2.78
CA GLU A 186 7.87 -21.16 2.54
C GLU A 186 9.33 -21.59 2.41
N LYS A 187 10.23 -20.67 2.05
CA LYS A 187 11.69 -20.90 2.05
C LYS A 187 12.31 -20.68 3.44
N GLY A 188 11.51 -20.28 4.44
CA GLY A 188 11.93 -20.08 5.83
C GLY A 188 12.43 -18.67 6.16
N LEU A 189 12.09 -17.66 5.35
CA LEU A 189 12.38 -16.26 5.63
C LEU A 189 11.24 -15.62 6.43
N ASP A 190 11.57 -14.73 7.36
CA ASP A 190 10.57 -13.99 8.14
C ASP A 190 9.98 -12.86 7.28
N THR A 191 8.68 -12.92 7.01
CA THR A 191 8.00 -11.95 6.13
C THR A 191 6.81 -11.30 6.82
N SER A 192 6.41 -10.10 6.39
CA SER A 192 5.23 -9.42 6.93
C SER A 192 4.44 -8.64 5.88
N LEU A 193 3.12 -8.59 6.08
CA LEU A 193 2.17 -7.75 5.35
C LEU A 193 1.24 -7.05 6.36
N ALA A 194 1.25 -5.73 6.35
CA ALA A 194 0.43 -4.92 7.23
C ALA A 194 -0.37 -3.85 6.49
N PHE A 195 -1.62 -3.67 6.94
CA PHE A 195 -2.53 -2.63 6.48
C PHE A 195 -3.51 -2.28 7.61
N ASP A 196 -4.35 -1.25 7.47
CA ASP A 196 -5.40 -0.88 8.43
C ASP A 196 -6.81 -1.03 7.82
N TRP A 197 -6.96 -1.99 6.89
CA TRP A 197 -8.22 -2.29 6.23
C TRP A 197 -8.59 -3.77 6.38
N ASP A 198 -9.71 -4.01 7.07
CA ASP A 198 -10.15 -5.35 7.47
C ASP A 198 -10.41 -6.29 6.29
N GLN A 199 -10.99 -5.75 5.21
CA GLN A 199 -11.31 -6.48 3.98
C GLN A 199 -10.09 -7.17 3.36
N LEU A 200 -8.91 -6.54 3.42
CA LEU A 200 -7.68 -7.10 2.84
C LEU A 200 -7.39 -8.49 3.42
N PHE A 201 -7.51 -8.64 4.73
CA PHE A 201 -7.18 -9.89 5.42
C PHE A 201 -8.37 -10.84 5.56
N ASP A 202 -9.58 -10.30 5.73
CA ASP A 202 -10.76 -11.09 6.02
C ASP A 202 -11.44 -11.66 4.77
N VAL A 203 -11.22 -11.02 3.61
CA VAL A 203 -11.80 -11.41 2.32
C VAL A 203 -10.70 -11.69 1.30
N ASN A 204 -9.88 -10.69 0.99
CA ASN A 204 -9.01 -10.74 -0.18
C ASN A 204 -7.87 -11.75 -0.02
N PHE A 205 -7.16 -11.71 1.11
CA PHE A 205 -6.06 -12.64 1.45
C PHE A 205 -6.49 -13.75 2.43
N ALA A 206 -7.80 -13.92 2.67
CA ALA A 206 -8.29 -14.86 3.68
C ALA A 206 -7.77 -16.29 3.52
N GLU A 207 -7.68 -16.78 2.27
CA GLU A 207 -7.15 -18.12 1.99
C GLU A 207 -5.63 -18.22 2.22
N GLU A 208 -4.89 -17.14 1.98
CA GLU A 208 -3.45 -17.07 2.26
C GLU A 208 -3.18 -16.98 3.77
N VAL A 209 -3.95 -16.17 4.50
CA VAL A 209 -3.91 -16.11 5.97
C VAL A 209 -4.16 -17.51 6.57
N LYS A 210 -5.20 -18.21 6.10
CA LYS A 210 -5.49 -19.59 6.53
C LYS A 210 -4.33 -20.53 6.22
N TYR A 211 -3.75 -20.43 5.03
CA TYR A 211 -2.65 -21.28 4.61
C TYR A 211 -1.42 -21.10 5.53
N VAL A 212 -1.03 -19.85 5.78
CA VAL A 212 0.07 -19.53 6.70
C VAL A 212 -0.22 -20.04 8.10
N MET A 213 -1.42 -19.79 8.63
CA MET A 213 -1.83 -20.24 9.96
C MET A 213 -1.83 -21.77 10.10
N GLN A 214 -2.28 -22.51 9.08
CA GLN A 214 -2.34 -23.97 9.11
C GLN A 214 -0.95 -24.64 8.99
N ASN A 215 -0.01 -23.96 8.33
CA ASN A 215 1.33 -24.50 8.08
C ASN A 215 2.40 -23.91 9.02
N ASP A 216 2.02 -23.02 9.94
CA ASP A 216 2.91 -22.36 10.90
C ASP A 216 4.11 -21.69 10.20
N LEU A 217 3.83 -20.98 9.11
CA LEU A 217 4.86 -20.31 8.29
C LEU A 217 5.29 -18.98 8.93
N PRO A 218 6.56 -18.55 8.75
CA PRO A 218 7.08 -17.28 9.25
C PRO A 218 6.59 -16.08 8.40
N MET A 219 5.27 -15.93 8.29
CA MET A 219 4.62 -14.79 7.62
C MET A 219 3.64 -14.13 8.57
N HIS A 220 3.85 -12.85 8.83
CA HIS A 220 3.07 -12.07 9.78
C HIS A 220 2.08 -11.17 9.06
N PHE A 221 0.80 -11.33 9.35
CA PHE A 221 -0.24 -10.41 8.92
C PHE A 221 -0.60 -9.46 10.06
N CYS A 222 -0.83 -8.19 9.75
CA CYS A 222 -1.23 -7.21 10.75
C CYS A 222 -2.26 -6.22 10.19
N ASP A 223 -3.49 -6.31 10.67
CA ASP A 223 -4.46 -5.24 10.62
C ASP A 223 -4.17 -4.27 11.77
N ILE A 224 -3.48 -3.16 11.51
CA ILE A 224 -2.94 -2.29 12.56
C ILE A 224 -4.03 -1.55 13.35
N ASP A 225 -5.27 -1.45 12.85
CA ASP A 225 -6.42 -0.88 13.58
C ASP A 225 -7.12 -1.94 14.46
N ARG A 226 -6.84 -3.22 14.22
CA ARG A 226 -7.60 -4.30 14.84
C ARG A 226 -7.19 -4.52 16.29
N THR A 227 -8.19 -4.63 17.15
CA THR A 227 -8.02 -5.12 18.52
C THR A 227 -8.52 -6.55 18.63
N LYS A 228 -7.77 -7.40 19.36
CA LYS A 228 -8.19 -8.77 19.70
C LYS A 228 -9.57 -8.77 20.35
N ALA A 229 -10.34 -9.83 20.08
CA ALA A 229 -11.70 -9.99 20.57
C ALA A 229 -11.90 -11.34 21.27
N ASP A 230 -12.75 -11.34 22.30
CA ASP A 230 -13.21 -12.56 22.98
C ASP A 230 -14.36 -13.27 22.24
N LYS A 231 -15.01 -12.55 21.31
CA LYS A 231 -16.13 -13.05 20.53
C LYS A 231 -16.18 -12.38 19.16
N LEU A 232 -16.53 -13.17 18.14
CA LEU A 232 -16.71 -12.65 16.79
C LEU A 232 -17.98 -11.79 16.75
N LYS A 233 -17.83 -10.52 16.37
CA LYS A 233 -18.94 -9.58 16.12
C LYS A 233 -19.34 -9.66 14.65
N LYS A 234 -20.19 -8.73 14.18
CA LYS A 234 -20.40 -8.54 12.75
C LYS A 234 -19.12 -7.93 12.15
N THR A 235 -18.39 -8.73 11.39
CA THR A 235 -17.15 -8.42 10.67
C THR A 235 -17.10 -9.32 9.42
N ASN A 236 -16.17 -9.05 8.52
CA ASN A 236 -15.89 -9.89 7.35
C ASN A 236 -15.12 -11.17 7.73
N ALA A 237 -14.42 -11.18 8.86
CA ALA A 237 -13.67 -12.35 9.30
C ALA A 237 -14.57 -13.59 9.48
N GLN A 238 -14.14 -14.72 8.91
CA GLN A 238 -14.92 -15.96 8.91
C GLN A 238 -14.98 -16.64 10.29
N THR A 239 -13.92 -16.49 11.10
CA THR A 239 -13.82 -17.07 12.44
C THR A 239 -13.16 -16.09 13.40
N LEU A 240 -13.40 -16.27 14.71
CA LEU A 240 -12.70 -15.50 15.75
C LEU A 240 -11.18 -15.73 15.72
N GLU A 241 -10.77 -16.94 15.37
CA GLU A 241 -9.37 -17.31 15.25
C GLU A 241 -8.69 -16.50 14.14
N LEU A 242 -9.25 -16.47 12.94
CA LEU A 242 -8.74 -15.66 11.83
C LEU A 242 -8.76 -14.17 12.15
N TYR A 243 -9.86 -13.68 12.74
CA TYR A 243 -9.96 -12.29 13.17
C TYR A 243 -8.79 -11.92 14.10
N ASN A 244 -8.55 -12.74 15.13
CA ASN A 244 -7.49 -12.49 16.09
C ASN A 244 -6.11 -12.75 15.51
N TYR A 245 -5.95 -13.66 14.54
CA TYR A 245 -4.65 -14.00 13.96
C TYR A 245 -3.98 -12.79 13.30
N VAL A 246 -4.75 -11.94 12.63
CA VAL A 246 -4.23 -10.72 11.99
C VAL A 246 -4.29 -9.48 12.88
N ALA A 247 -4.81 -9.59 14.11
CA ALA A 247 -4.80 -8.47 15.04
C ALA A 247 -3.46 -8.39 15.77
N PRO A 248 -2.82 -7.22 15.89
CA PRO A 248 -1.58 -7.06 16.64
C PRO A 248 -1.75 -7.46 18.10
N GLU A 249 -0.72 -8.08 18.67
CA GLU A 249 -0.66 -8.40 20.11
C GLU A 249 -0.64 -7.14 20.97
N THR A 250 0.00 -6.08 20.47
CA THR A 250 0.03 -4.77 21.12
C THR A 250 -0.15 -3.71 20.02
N PRO A 251 -1.39 -3.22 19.81
CA PRO A 251 -1.63 -2.15 18.85
C PRO A 251 -0.78 -0.91 19.19
N SER A 252 -0.29 -0.22 18.16
CA SER A 252 0.41 1.05 18.37
C SER A 252 -0.55 2.05 19.02
N SER A 253 -0.06 2.89 19.95
CA SER A 253 -0.84 4.03 20.44
C SER A 253 -1.20 5.02 19.33
N SER A 254 -0.51 4.91 18.19
CA SER A 254 -0.70 5.71 16.99
C SER A 254 -1.66 5.05 15.99
N SER A 255 -2.14 3.82 16.21
CA SER A 255 -3.15 3.21 15.34
C SER A 255 -4.50 3.92 15.47
N PRO A 256 -5.30 4.01 14.39
CA PRO A 256 -5.05 3.49 13.04
C PRO A 256 -4.25 4.40 12.10
N TYR A 257 -3.65 5.49 12.58
CA TYR A 257 -2.99 6.44 11.69
C TYR A 257 -1.72 5.84 11.04
N ASP A 258 -1.28 6.41 9.92
CA ASP A 258 -0.07 5.97 9.22
C ASP A 258 1.22 6.06 10.05
N THR A 259 1.22 6.85 11.13
CA THR A 259 2.28 6.79 12.14
C THR A 259 2.34 5.43 12.84
N GLY A 260 1.20 4.80 13.09
CA GLY A 260 1.11 3.41 13.57
C GLY A 260 1.65 2.41 12.55
N MET A 261 1.39 2.61 11.25
CA MET A 261 1.97 1.78 10.19
C MET A 261 3.50 1.91 10.14
N ARG A 262 4.01 3.14 10.20
CA ARG A 262 5.45 3.41 10.31
C ARG A 262 6.05 2.70 11.52
N ASP A 263 5.43 2.82 12.69
CA ASP A 263 5.91 2.21 13.93
C ASP A 263 5.93 0.67 13.82
N TYR A 264 4.93 0.08 13.17
CA TYR A 264 4.89 -1.35 12.90
C TYR A 264 6.03 -1.79 11.96
N ILE A 265 6.26 -1.07 10.86
CA ILE A 265 7.39 -1.36 9.94
C ILE A 265 8.72 -1.31 10.69
N LEU A 266 8.96 -0.28 11.51
CA LEU A 266 10.18 -0.15 12.32
C LEU A 266 10.32 -1.30 13.33
N GLN A 267 9.22 -1.75 13.94
CA GLN A 267 9.22 -2.91 14.82
C GLN A 267 9.59 -4.20 14.08
N ARG A 268 9.07 -4.42 12.86
CA ARG A 268 9.43 -5.60 12.05
C ARG A 268 10.89 -5.57 11.61
N MET A 269 11.42 -4.38 11.30
CA MET A 269 12.85 -4.20 11.06
C MET A 269 13.68 -4.58 12.30
N GLU A 270 13.32 -4.10 13.48
CA GLU A 270 14.00 -4.46 14.73
C GLU A 270 13.94 -5.97 15.02
N ALA A 271 12.80 -6.61 14.73
CA ALA A 271 12.62 -8.05 14.86
C ALA A 271 13.50 -8.88 13.89
N GLY A 272 13.97 -8.26 12.79
CA GLY A 272 14.88 -8.86 11.83
C GLY A 272 14.21 -9.49 10.60
N ASP A 273 12.94 -9.17 10.33
CA ASP A 273 12.22 -9.65 9.14
C ASP A 273 13.03 -9.46 7.86
N ASP A 274 12.96 -10.45 6.97
CA ASP A 274 13.58 -10.43 5.65
C ASP A 274 12.78 -9.63 4.62
N ILE A 275 11.45 -9.68 4.70
CA ILE A 275 10.54 -8.97 3.79
C ILE A 275 9.47 -8.26 4.60
N ILE A 276 9.40 -6.93 4.50
CA ILE A 276 8.44 -6.11 5.25
C ILE A 276 7.59 -5.32 4.27
N CYS A 277 6.29 -5.59 4.27
CA CYS A 277 5.31 -4.85 3.47
C CYS A 277 4.34 -4.11 4.38
N GLY A 278 4.25 -2.80 4.26
CA GLY A 278 3.27 -1.98 4.98
C GLY A 278 2.64 -0.94 4.06
N ILE A 279 1.36 -0.67 4.24
CA ILE A 279 0.60 0.23 3.36
C ILE A 279 0.06 1.41 4.18
N PHE A 280 0.35 2.63 3.74
CA PHE A 280 -0.26 3.84 4.26
C PHE A 280 -1.62 4.09 3.61
N HIS A 281 -2.63 4.41 4.41
CA HIS A 281 -4.04 4.48 3.99
C HIS A 281 -4.62 5.90 3.98
N ASN A 282 -4.05 6.82 4.77
CA ASN A 282 -4.71 8.10 5.02
C ASN A 282 -4.81 8.98 3.75
N ILE A 283 -3.98 8.74 2.73
CA ILE A 283 -4.05 9.45 1.44
C ILE A 283 -5.37 9.12 0.73
N ASP A 284 -5.69 7.82 0.60
CA ASP A 284 -6.96 7.37 0.03
C ASP A 284 -8.17 7.83 0.87
N SER A 285 -8.10 7.68 2.20
CA SER A 285 -9.13 8.20 3.11
C SER A 285 -9.37 9.71 2.94
N ALA A 286 -8.31 10.49 2.75
CA ALA A 286 -8.42 11.93 2.45
C ALA A 286 -8.99 12.18 1.05
N GLY A 287 -8.64 11.36 0.06
CA GLY A 287 -9.17 11.40 -1.30
C GLY A 287 -10.68 11.20 -1.33
N HIS A 288 -11.17 10.17 -0.62
CA HIS A 288 -12.60 9.93 -0.44
C HIS A 288 -13.33 11.05 0.31
N SER A 289 -12.71 11.63 1.33
CA SER A 289 -13.36 12.62 2.19
C SER A 289 -13.38 14.02 1.59
N TYR A 290 -12.33 14.40 0.85
CA TYR A 290 -12.08 15.79 0.44
C TYR A 290 -11.77 15.97 -1.04
N GLY A 291 -11.47 14.89 -1.76
CA GLY A 291 -11.17 14.89 -3.18
C GLY A 291 -9.71 14.53 -3.48
N PHE A 292 -9.52 13.58 -4.40
CA PHE A 292 -8.22 13.12 -4.88
C PHE A 292 -7.50 14.20 -5.69
N GLY A 293 -6.26 14.52 -5.32
CA GLY A 293 -5.36 15.40 -6.09
C GLY A 293 -5.59 16.91 -5.94
N GLU A 294 -6.71 17.34 -5.35
CA GLU A 294 -7.10 18.76 -5.34
C GLU A 294 -7.16 19.41 -3.95
N SER A 295 -7.37 18.62 -2.89
CA SER A 295 -7.68 19.15 -1.55
C SER A 295 -6.46 19.34 -0.66
N THR A 296 -6.54 20.30 0.26
CA THR A 296 -5.48 20.58 1.25
C THR A 296 -5.23 19.40 2.20
N GLU A 297 -6.28 18.67 2.53
CA GLU A 297 -6.29 17.50 3.38
C GLU A 297 -5.56 16.34 2.67
N TYR A 298 -5.87 16.12 1.38
CA TYR A 298 -5.17 15.14 0.55
C TYR A 298 -3.68 15.48 0.42
N THR A 299 -3.34 16.72 0.08
CA THR A 299 -1.94 17.18 0.03
C THR A 299 -1.24 17.00 1.38
N GLY A 300 -1.91 17.29 2.49
CA GLY A 300 -1.36 17.09 3.84
C GLY A 300 -1.08 15.61 4.15
N ALA A 301 -1.97 14.71 3.75
CA ALA A 301 -1.77 13.27 3.90
C ALA A 301 -0.56 12.78 3.10
N VAL A 302 -0.41 13.22 1.84
CA VAL A 302 0.74 12.90 0.97
C VAL A 302 2.06 13.34 1.62
N ILE A 303 2.12 14.58 2.10
CA ILE A 303 3.30 15.15 2.77
C ILE A 303 3.65 14.33 4.03
N ASN A 304 2.67 13.98 4.85
CA ASN A 304 2.91 13.23 6.08
C ASN A 304 3.41 11.80 5.81
N CYS A 305 2.79 11.08 4.87
CA CYS A 305 3.21 9.73 4.50
C CYS A 305 4.64 9.70 3.97
N ASP A 306 5.00 10.66 3.11
CA ASP A 306 6.36 10.77 2.58
C ASP A 306 7.39 11.11 3.68
N MET A 307 7.02 11.89 4.70
CA MET A 307 7.86 12.10 5.89
C MET A 307 8.04 10.82 6.72
N TYR A 308 6.99 10.00 6.84
CA TYR A 308 7.08 8.71 7.53
C TYR A 308 7.96 7.74 6.75
N ALA A 309 7.81 7.66 5.43
CA ALA A 309 8.67 6.90 4.56
C ALA A 309 10.14 7.34 4.68
N TYR A 310 10.42 8.66 4.74
CA TYR A 310 11.77 9.17 4.99
C TYR A 310 12.36 8.64 6.30
N SER A 311 11.58 8.62 7.39
CA SER A 311 12.05 8.08 8.67
C SER A 311 12.34 6.58 8.62
N ILE A 312 11.58 5.81 7.83
CA ILE A 312 11.85 4.39 7.59
C ILE A 312 13.16 4.21 6.82
N LEU A 313 13.46 5.07 5.83
CA LEU A 313 14.74 5.03 5.12
C LEU A 313 15.95 5.33 6.02
N GLN A 314 15.78 6.14 7.08
CA GLN A 314 16.84 6.32 8.07
C GLN A 314 17.16 5.01 8.78
N ALA A 315 16.13 4.24 9.16
CA ALA A 315 16.33 2.93 9.76
C ALA A 315 16.99 1.94 8.78
N VAL A 316 16.60 1.93 7.50
CA VAL A 316 17.29 1.14 6.46
C VAL A 316 18.78 1.48 6.41
N SER A 317 19.14 2.77 6.35
CA SER A 317 20.54 3.19 6.31
C SER A 317 21.32 2.77 7.55
N GLU A 318 20.72 2.89 8.73
CA GLU A 318 21.32 2.41 9.98
C GLU A 318 21.54 0.89 9.95
N ARG A 319 20.61 0.14 9.36
CA ARG A 319 20.71 -1.32 9.27
C ARG A 319 21.81 -1.77 8.32
N GLU A 320 21.90 -1.19 7.14
CA GLU A 320 22.97 -1.49 6.17
C GLU A 320 24.37 -1.21 6.74
N GLN A 321 24.51 -0.15 7.55
CA GLN A 321 25.77 0.22 8.18
C GLN A 321 26.20 -0.75 9.29
N ASN A 322 25.25 -1.35 10.01
CA ASN A 322 25.53 -2.03 11.28
C ASN A 322 25.31 -3.55 11.25
N TYR A 323 24.52 -4.09 10.31
CA TYR A 323 24.05 -5.49 10.35
C TYR A 323 24.47 -6.33 9.13
N ASN A 324 25.36 -5.83 8.29
CA ASN A 324 25.77 -6.48 7.03
C ASN A 324 24.58 -6.74 6.07
N GLU A 325 23.54 -5.92 6.18
CA GLU A 325 22.37 -6.01 5.33
C GLU A 325 22.56 -5.23 4.03
N GLU A 326 21.81 -5.63 3.01
CA GLU A 326 21.65 -4.95 1.73
C GLU A 326 20.14 -4.91 1.46
N TRP A 327 19.56 -3.71 1.35
CA TRP A 327 18.11 -3.57 1.22
C TRP A 327 17.70 -3.28 -0.22
N LEU A 328 16.66 -3.97 -0.70
CA LEU A 328 15.80 -3.46 -1.75
C LEU A 328 14.65 -2.70 -1.10
N VAL A 329 14.46 -1.45 -1.49
CA VAL A 329 13.36 -0.61 -1.01
C VAL A 329 12.51 -0.19 -2.19
N VAL A 330 11.20 -0.44 -2.10
CA VAL A 330 10.20 -0.07 -3.10
C VAL A 330 9.09 0.74 -2.44
N PHE A 331 8.85 1.94 -2.94
CA PHE A 331 7.66 2.74 -2.64
C PHE A 331 6.77 2.76 -3.87
N ALA A 332 5.48 2.51 -3.71
CA ALA A 332 4.53 2.54 -4.82
C ALA A 332 3.13 2.94 -4.37
N ASN A 333 2.32 3.43 -5.29
CA ASN A 333 0.87 3.50 -5.11
C ASN A 333 0.18 2.42 -5.95
N ASP A 334 -1.02 2.08 -5.54
CA ASP A 334 -1.92 1.09 -6.14
C ASP A 334 -2.85 1.67 -7.21
N HIS A 335 -3.38 2.87 -6.95
CA HIS A 335 -4.22 3.61 -7.88
C HIS A 335 -4.17 5.11 -7.56
N GLY A 336 -4.73 5.91 -8.47
CA GLY A 336 -5.16 7.28 -8.18
C GLY A 336 -6.66 7.37 -7.95
N GLY A 337 -7.25 8.54 -8.20
CA GLY A 337 -8.69 8.73 -8.04
C GLY A 337 -9.17 10.01 -8.72
N LEU A 338 -10.48 10.10 -8.93
CA LEU A 338 -11.11 11.23 -9.58
C LEU A 338 -12.31 11.72 -8.78
N GLY A 339 -12.32 13.01 -8.43
CA GLY A 339 -13.31 13.54 -7.49
C GLY A 339 -13.10 12.88 -6.12
N THR A 340 -14.12 12.23 -5.57
CA THR A 340 -14.05 11.52 -4.28
C THR A 340 -14.14 9.99 -4.44
N GLY A 341 -13.92 9.47 -5.65
CA GLY A 341 -14.05 8.06 -5.96
C GLY A 341 -12.89 7.53 -6.78
N HIS A 342 -12.79 6.21 -6.82
CA HIS A 342 -11.92 5.46 -7.71
C HIS A 342 -12.61 4.12 -8.06
N GLY A 343 -11.96 3.27 -8.88
CA GLY A 343 -12.45 1.96 -9.27
C GLY A 343 -12.85 1.85 -10.75
N GLU A 344 -12.87 2.95 -11.47
CA GLU A 344 -13.14 2.97 -12.92
C GLU A 344 -11.81 2.81 -13.69
N GLN A 345 -11.74 3.35 -14.92
CA GLN A 345 -10.61 3.20 -15.82
C GLN A 345 -10.09 4.57 -16.31
N THR A 346 -10.25 5.62 -15.51
CA THR A 346 -9.79 6.97 -15.89
C THR A 346 -8.26 7.05 -15.88
N LEU A 347 -7.69 7.99 -16.63
CA LEU A 347 -6.23 8.17 -16.65
C LEU A 347 -5.69 8.55 -15.27
N GLU A 348 -6.45 9.30 -14.49
CA GLU A 348 -6.14 9.70 -13.11
C GLU A 348 -6.08 8.52 -12.15
N GLU A 349 -6.98 7.55 -12.32
CA GLU A 349 -6.99 6.33 -11.52
C GLU A 349 -5.88 5.35 -11.92
N ARG A 350 -5.61 5.22 -13.23
CA ARG A 350 -4.72 4.20 -13.79
C ARG A 350 -3.24 4.56 -13.76
N THR A 351 -2.90 5.84 -13.83
CA THR A 351 -1.50 6.28 -13.91
C THR A 351 -0.89 6.33 -12.52
N THR A 352 -0.02 5.38 -12.22
CA THR A 352 0.62 5.19 -10.91
C THR A 352 2.13 5.45 -11.00
N TRP A 353 2.85 5.28 -9.90
CA TRP A 353 4.28 5.46 -9.84
C TRP A 353 4.93 4.40 -8.94
N ILE A 354 6.21 4.13 -9.23
CA ILE A 354 7.06 3.28 -8.41
C ILE A 354 8.41 4.00 -8.20
N ALA A 355 8.86 4.11 -6.96
CA ALA A 355 10.20 4.55 -6.59
C ALA A 355 10.98 3.39 -5.98
N THR A 356 12.26 3.27 -6.30
CA THR A 356 13.11 2.18 -5.80
C THR A 356 14.57 2.61 -5.68
N ASN A 357 15.31 2.04 -4.72
CA ASN A 357 16.75 2.30 -4.57
C ASN A 357 17.62 1.52 -5.57
N ILE A 358 17.08 0.44 -6.15
CA ILE A 358 17.71 -0.34 -7.22
C ILE A 358 16.92 -0.12 -8.52
N PRO A 359 17.55 0.28 -9.64
CA PRO A 359 16.84 0.53 -10.89
C PRO A 359 16.08 -0.69 -11.39
N PHE A 360 14.87 -0.47 -11.95
CA PHE A 360 14.18 -1.51 -12.72
C PHE A 360 14.95 -1.85 -13.99
N ASP A 361 14.93 -3.14 -14.36
CA ASP A 361 15.37 -3.61 -15.67
C ASP A 361 14.36 -3.15 -16.75
N GLU A 362 14.87 -2.61 -17.87
CA GLU A 362 14.05 -2.14 -18.99
C GLU A 362 13.17 -3.25 -19.60
N LYS A 363 13.50 -4.53 -19.36
CA LYS A 363 12.64 -5.68 -19.76
C LYS A 363 11.24 -5.64 -19.15
N TYR A 364 11.06 -4.90 -18.05
CA TYR A 364 9.77 -4.75 -17.37
C TYR A 364 8.95 -3.55 -17.86
N TYR A 365 9.49 -2.73 -18.76
CA TYR A 365 8.78 -1.56 -19.24
C TYR A 365 7.76 -1.97 -20.29
N SER A 366 6.60 -1.31 -20.30
CA SER A 366 5.70 -1.43 -21.44
C SER A 366 6.36 -0.87 -22.70
N GLN A 367 5.76 -1.18 -23.85
CA GLN A 367 6.10 -0.54 -25.11
C GLN A 367 4.81 0.06 -25.67
N GLY A 368 4.84 1.36 -25.98
CA GLY A 368 3.71 2.07 -26.57
C GLY A 368 2.43 2.06 -25.72
N TYR A 369 2.56 2.18 -24.39
CA TYR A 369 1.40 2.31 -23.50
C TYR A 369 0.71 3.66 -23.72
N ASP A 370 -0.62 3.63 -23.89
CA ASP A 370 -1.42 4.80 -24.19
C ASP A 370 -2.30 5.28 -23.02
N GLY A 371 -2.07 4.74 -21.82
CA GLY A 371 -2.93 4.94 -20.63
C GLY A 371 -3.95 3.83 -20.39
N PHE A 372 -4.15 2.95 -21.38
CA PHE A 372 -5.14 1.89 -21.30
C PHE A 372 -4.57 0.54 -21.73
N ASN A 373 -3.74 0.52 -22.78
CA ASN A 373 -3.20 -0.68 -23.37
C ASN A 373 -1.75 -0.47 -23.83
N PRO A 374 -0.86 -1.46 -23.61
CA PRO A 374 0.44 -1.50 -24.27
C PRO A 374 0.28 -1.92 -25.73
N ASN A 375 1.20 -1.50 -26.60
CA ASN A 375 1.31 -1.93 -28.00
C ASN A 375 -0.04 -1.95 -28.76
N LYS A 376 -0.71 -0.80 -28.92
CA LYS A 376 -1.71 -0.68 -29.99
C LYS A 376 -1.01 -0.83 -31.34
N GLN A 377 -1.15 -2.01 -31.97
CA GLN A 377 -0.85 -2.18 -33.38
C GLN A 377 -1.81 -1.39 -34.25
#